data_AF-A0A356IE50-F1
#
_entry.id   AF-A0A356IE50-F1
#
_cell.length_a   1.000
_cell.length_b   1.000
_cell.length_c   1.000
_cell.angle_alpha   90.00
_cell.angle_beta   90.00
_cell.angle_gamma   90.00
#
_symmetry.space_group_name_H-M   'P 1'
#
loop_
_entity.id
_entity.type
_entity.pdbx_description
1 polymer ?
#
loop_
_entity_poly.entity_id
_entity_poly.type
_entity_poly.pdbx_seq_one_letter_code
_entity_poly.pdbx_strand_id
1 'polypeptide(L)'
;MQRPGNFESLLEAYPIKVANFEGPLDLLLFLIRKHEIDIQDIPIALITEQYLEYLELMQDLDLDVVGEFLLMAATLIYIKSRALLPRPVSSEEGSEEDPREALMLRLIEHRKFKAAAELLHERETVRSAQWGRPDDRISEIAGEEYEPELEVDLFSLLTAFQAVVERAKQRPSMVLPIEQISIETRIEQLVARLSETEACGFEELFADASSRAALIATFLALLEMIRLKLVRVFQDGSFGPIRIYKRARPVDAPTPIGDPLA
;
A
#
# COMPACT_ATOMS: atom_id res chain seq x y z
N MET A 1 49.25 2.57 -15.98
CA MET A 1 48.13 3.52 -15.84
C MET A 1 46.84 2.75 -16.10
N GLN A 2 46.19 2.33 -15.01
CA GLN A 2 45.01 1.47 -15.01
C GLN A 2 43.74 2.32 -15.20
N ARG A 3 42.77 1.76 -15.93
CA ARG A 3 41.43 2.31 -16.19
C ARG A 3 40.66 2.43 -14.87
N PRO A 4 39.90 3.51 -14.60
CA PRO A 4 38.95 3.51 -13.50
C PRO A 4 37.83 2.52 -13.84
N GLY A 5 37.60 1.60 -12.91
CA GLY A 5 36.67 0.49 -13.05
C GLY A 5 35.22 0.97 -13.15
N ASN A 6 34.46 0.22 -13.94
CA ASN A 6 33.01 0.17 -13.88
C ASN A 6 32.58 -0.02 -12.43
N PHE A 7 32.06 1.04 -11.81
CA PHE A 7 31.12 0.89 -10.70
C PHE A 7 29.76 0.67 -11.36
N GLU A 8 29.44 -0.60 -11.59
CA GLU A 8 28.05 -1.05 -11.63
C GLU A 8 27.44 -0.62 -10.30
N SER A 9 26.73 0.51 -10.34
CA SER A 9 25.81 0.90 -9.28
C SER A 9 24.73 -0.17 -9.24
N LEU A 10 24.94 -1.14 -8.35
CA LEU A 10 23.93 -2.05 -7.86
C LEU A 10 22.80 -1.19 -7.30
N LEU A 11 21.82 -0.92 -8.17
CA LEU A 11 20.42 -0.86 -7.78
C LEU A 11 20.09 -2.23 -7.16
N GLU A 12 20.63 -2.50 -5.97
CA GLU A 12 19.96 -3.40 -5.05
C GLU A 12 18.72 -2.61 -4.61
N ALA A 13 17.71 -2.66 -5.49
CA ALA A 13 16.33 -2.37 -5.17
C ALA A 13 16.05 -3.16 -3.90
N TYR A 14 16.02 -2.45 -2.77
CA TYR A 14 15.61 -3.06 -1.51
C TYR A 14 14.18 -3.54 -1.72
N PRO A 15 13.93 -4.85 -1.82
CA PRO A 15 12.58 -5.33 -2.03
C PRO A 15 11.84 -5.07 -0.73
N ILE A 16 11.03 -4.01 -0.70
CA ILE A 16 10.14 -3.76 0.43
C ILE A 16 9.06 -4.83 0.35
N LYS A 17 9.28 -5.92 1.08
CA LYS A 17 8.27 -6.94 1.34
C LYS A 17 7.19 -6.32 2.21
N VAL A 18 6.16 -5.77 1.56
CA VAL A 18 4.96 -5.35 2.27
C VAL A 18 4.20 -6.63 2.62
N ALA A 19 4.17 -6.98 3.90
CA ALA A 19 3.52 -8.18 4.41
C ALA A 19 1.99 -8.19 4.19
N ASN A 20 1.42 -7.09 3.67
CA ASN A 20 -0.02 -6.85 3.57
C ASN A 20 -0.56 -6.94 2.13
N PHE A 21 0.15 -7.59 1.20
CA PHE A 21 -0.39 -7.81 -0.15
C PHE A 21 -1.34 -9.01 -0.16
N GLU A 22 -2.63 -8.78 0.12
CA GLU A 22 -3.68 -9.80 0.12
C GLU A 22 -4.15 -10.19 -1.31
N GLY A 23 -3.21 -10.24 -2.26
CA GLY A 23 -3.45 -10.78 -3.60
C GLY A 23 -4.30 -9.92 -4.56
N PRO A 24 -4.51 -10.40 -5.80
CA PRO A 24 -5.11 -9.62 -6.87
C PRO A 24 -6.64 -9.42 -6.73
N LEU A 25 -7.33 -10.31 -6.01
CA LEU A 25 -8.77 -10.19 -5.78
C LEU A 25 -9.09 -9.05 -4.82
N ASP A 26 -8.23 -8.79 -3.85
CA ASP A 26 -8.42 -7.66 -2.94
C ASP A 26 -8.17 -6.32 -3.60
N LEU A 27 -7.18 -6.23 -4.50
CA LEU A 27 -7.05 -5.04 -5.35
C LEU A 27 -8.32 -4.80 -6.18
N LEU A 28 -8.92 -5.85 -6.74
CA LEU A 28 -10.18 -5.71 -7.47
C LEU A 28 -11.34 -5.27 -6.57
N LEU A 29 -11.47 -5.85 -5.38
CA LEU A 29 -12.48 -5.43 -4.40
C LEU A 29 -12.28 -3.99 -3.95
N PHE A 30 -11.03 -3.57 -3.76
CA PHE A 30 -10.65 -2.19 -3.46
C PHE A 30 -11.08 -1.24 -4.58
N LEU A 31 -10.75 -1.56 -5.84
CA LEU A 31 -11.13 -0.75 -7.01
C LEU A 31 -12.64 -0.65 -7.18
N ILE A 32 -13.37 -1.75 -7.00
CA ILE A 32 -14.84 -1.78 -7.05
C ILE A 32 -15.43 -0.85 -5.99
N ARG A 33 -14.91 -0.88 -4.76
CA ARG A 33 -15.34 0.03 -3.68
C ARG A 33 -15.00 1.49 -4.00
N LYS A 34 -13.80 1.76 -4.51
CA LYS A 34 -13.31 3.10 -4.84
C LYS A 34 -14.15 3.80 -5.91
N HIS A 35 -14.60 3.05 -6.91
CA HIS A 35 -15.39 3.58 -8.02
C HIS A 35 -16.90 3.41 -7.84
N GLU A 36 -17.36 2.99 -6.66
CA GLU A 36 -18.78 2.74 -6.36
C GLU A 36 -19.45 1.80 -7.37
N ILE A 37 -18.70 0.81 -7.85
CA ILE A 37 -19.15 -0.15 -8.85
C ILE A 37 -19.98 -1.25 -8.18
N ASP A 38 -21.09 -1.64 -8.81
CA ASP A 38 -21.79 -2.87 -8.40
C ASP A 38 -20.96 -4.10 -8.79
N ILE A 39 -20.69 -4.95 -7.81
CA ILE A 39 -19.98 -6.21 -8.01
C ILE A 39 -20.74 -7.15 -8.97
N GLN A 40 -22.06 -7.00 -9.11
CA GLN A 40 -22.88 -7.80 -10.03
C GLN A 40 -22.83 -7.29 -11.47
N ASP A 41 -22.46 -6.03 -11.69
CA ASP A 41 -22.40 -5.42 -13.02
C ASP A 41 -21.09 -4.65 -13.21
N ILE A 42 -20.00 -5.40 -13.30
CA ILE A 42 -18.66 -4.81 -13.35
C ILE A 42 -18.39 -4.27 -14.77
N PRO A 43 -18.06 -2.96 -14.92
CA PRO A 43 -17.58 -2.40 -16.17
C PRO A 43 -16.14 -2.85 -16.42
N ILE A 44 -15.98 -4.00 -17.08
CA ILE A 44 -14.67 -4.63 -17.32
C ILE A 44 -13.67 -3.67 -17.97
N ALA A 45 -14.11 -2.83 -18.91
CA ALA A 45 -13.22 -1.90 -19.58
C ALA A 45 -12.56 -0.90 -18.63
N LEU A 46 -13.30 -0.39 -17.63
CA LEU A 46 -12.81 0.54 -16.62
C LEU A 46 -11.93 -0.18 -15.59
N ILE A 47 -12.42 -1.30 -15.04
CA ILE A 47 -11.68 -2.06 -14.02
C ILE A 47 -10.34 -2.58 -14.56
N THR A 48 -10.30 -3.03 -15.82
CA THR A 48 -9.05 -3.48 -16.45
C THR A 48 -8.02 -2.37 -16.55
N GLU A 49 -8.42 -1.17 -16.97
CA GLU A 49 -7.53 -0.01 -17.11
C GLU A 49 -6.98 0.40 -15.74
N GLN A 50 -7.86 0.54 -14.75
CA GLN A 50 -7.47 0.84 -13.38
C GLN A 50 -6.55 -0.24 -12.78
N TYR A 51 -6.83 -1.52 -13.01
CA TYR A 51 -5.98 -2.60 -12.52
C TYR A 51 -4.56 -2.51 -13.10
N LEU A 52 -4.44 -2.23 -14.40
CA LEU A 52 -3.14 -2.08 -15.07
C LEU A 52 -2.38 -0.85 -14.56
N GLU A 53 -3.05 0.27 -14.30
CA GLU A 53 -2.42 1.46 -13.72
C GLU A 53 -1.78 1.19 -12.35
N TYR A 54 -2.43 0.41 -11.49
CA TYR A 54 -1.84 0.01 -10.20
C TYR A 54 -0.69 -0.98 -10.39
N LEU A 55 -0.82 -1.90 -11.34
CA LEU A 55 0.22 -2.88 -11.62
C LEU A 55 1.50 -2.20 -12.12
N GLU A 56 1.39 -1.21 -13.01
CA GLU A 56 2.52 -0.39 -13.47
C GLU A 56 3.15 0.38 -12.31
N LEU A 57 2.34 1.01 -11.45
CA LEU A 57 2.84 1.72 -10.28
C LEU A 57 3.60 0.81 -9.32
N MET A 58 3.10 -0.40 -9.08
CA MET A 58 3.77 -1.38 -8.22
C MET A 58 5.10 -1.84 -8.82
N GLN A 59 5.17 -1.97 -10.14
CA GLN A 59 6.43 -2.28 -10.85
C GLN A 59 7.43 -1.11 -10.75
N ASP A 60 6.98 0.13 -10.91
CA ASP A 60 7.84 1.32 -10.76
C ASP A 60 8.42 1.48 -9.35
N LEU A 61 7.72 0.94 -8.35
CA LEU A 61 8.13 0.94 -6.95
C LEU A 61 8.99 -0.28 -6.58
N ASP A 62 9.30 -1.17 -7.52
CA ASP A 62 10.00 -2.44 -7.30
C ASP A 62 9.39 -3.26 -6.15
N LEU A 63 8.06 -3.21 -5.98
CA LEU A 63 7.37 -4.09 -5.04
C LEU A 63 7.47 -5.52 -5.57
N ASP A 64 7.58 -6.53 -4.70
CA ASP A 64 7.64 -7.95 -5.09
C ASP A 64 6.31 -8.35 -5.80
N VAL A 65 6.18 -8.07 -7.10
CA VAL A 65 4.97 -8.33 -7.87
C VAL A 65 4.87 -9.82 -8.15
N VAL A 66 3.95 -10.48 -7.45
CA VAL A 66 3.70 -11.92 -7.57
C VAL A 66 3.07 -12.23 -8.92
N GLY A 67 3.44 -13.35 -9.55
CA GLY A 67 2.90 -13.81 -10.85
C GLY A 67 1.36 -13.94 -10.91
N GLU A 68 0.69 -14.01 -9.75
CA GLU A 68 -0.76 -13.99 -9.63
C GLU A 68 -1.40 -12.67 -10.13
N PHE A 69 -0.71 -11.53 -9.95
CA PHE A 69 -1.17 -10.24 -10.47
C PHE A 69 -1.11 -10.18 -11.99
N LEU A 70 -0.03 -10.71 -12.57
CA LEU A 70 0.11 -10.81 -14.04
C LEU A 70 -0.93 -11.75 -14.62
N LEU A 71 -1.21 -12.88 -13.96
CA LEU A 71 -2.27 -13.80 -14.37
C LEU A 71 -3.64 -13.11 -14.35
N MET A 72 -3.93 -12.33 -13.30
CA MET A 72 -5.17 -11.58 -13.23
C MET A 72 -5.26 -10.50 -14.30
N ALA A 73 -4.17 -9.75 -14.57
CA ALA A 73 -4.11 -8.78 -15.65
C ALA A 73 -4.44 -9.42 -17.01
N ALA A 74 -3.81 -10.56 -17.32
CA ALA A 74 -4.09 -11.31 -18.54
C ALA A 74 -5.55 -11.78 -18.61
N THR A 75 -6.11 -12.25 -17.48
CA THR A 75 -7.51 -12.67 -17.38
C THR A 75 -8.46 -11.51 -17.65
N LEU A 76 -8.21 -10.35 -17.05
CA LEU A 76 -8.98 -9.13 -17.24
C LEU A 76 -8.93 -8.65 -18.70
N ILE A 77 -7.75 -8.63 -19.33
CA ILE A 77 -7.60 -8.28 -20.76
C ILE A 77 -8.37 -9.24 -21.65
N TYR A 78 -8.32 -10.55 -21.36
CA TYR A 78 -9.08 -11.56 -22.09
C TYR A 78 -10.60 -11.32 -21.98
N ILE A 79 -11.11 -11.06 -20.76
CA ILE A 79 -12.52 -10.75 -20.54
C ILE A 79 -12.90 -9.44 -21.27
N LYS A 80 -12.05 -8.40 -21.22
CA LYS A 80 -12.26 -7.12 -21.93
C LYS A 80 -12.40 -7.33 -23.44
N SER A 81 -11.48 -8.10 -24.02
CA SER A 81 -11.50 -8.42 -25.45
C SER A 81 -12.79 -9.14 -25.84
N ARG A 82 -13.18 -10.20 -25.11
CA ARG A 82 -14.42 -10.94 -25.39
C ARG A 82 -15.69 -10.12 -25.17
N ALA A 83 -15.70 -9.22 -24.18
CA ALA A 83 -16.86 -8.39 -23.87
C ALA A 83 -17.08 -7.28 -24.91
N LEU A 84 -16.01 -6.74 -25.50
CA LEU A 84 -16.09 -5.61 -26.44
C LEU A 84 -16.20 -6.04 -27.91
N LEU A 85 -15.82 -7.27 -28.27
CA LEU A 85 -15.86 -7.73 -29.65
C LEU A 85 -17.30 -8.03 -30.12
N PRO A 86 -17.68 -7.60 -31.34
CA PRO A 86 -18.96 -7.96 -31.91
C PRO A 86 -19.03 -9.48 -32.12
N ARG A 87 -20.09 -10.09 -31.59
CA ARG A 87 -20.27 -11.54 -31.66
C ARG A 87 -20.84 -11.93 -33.02
N PRO A 88 -20.31 -12.98 -33.69
CA PRO A 88 -20.97 -13.52 -34.86
C PRO A 88 -22.36 -14.00 -34.45
N VAL A 89 -23.36 -13.71 -35.27
CA VAL A 89 -24.70 -14.29 -35.13
C VAL A 89 -24.63 -15.78 -35.47
N SER A 90 -24.17 -16.59 -34.52
CA SER A 90 -24.25 -18.06 -34.60
C SER A 90 -25.65 -18.50 -34.21
N SER A 91 -26.26 -19.32 -35.07
CA SER A 91 -27.62 -19.86 -34.98
C SER A 91 -27.84 -20.89 -33.87
N GLU A 92 -26.98 -20.92 -32.85
CA GLU A 92 -27.09 -21.86 -31.73
C GLU A 92 -27.72 -21.12 -30.53
N GLU A 93 -28.95 -21.51 -30.20
CA GLU A 93 -29.75 -21.06 -29.05
C GLU A 93 -29.17 -21.55 -27.71
N GLY A 94 -27.85 -21.43 -27.52
CA GLY A 94 -27.20 -21.57 -26.22
C GLY A 94 -27.11 -20.19 -25.59
N SER A 95 -27.68 -20.02 -24.39
CA SER A 95 -27.41 -18.86 -23.54
C SER A 95 -25.90 -18.78 -23.28
N GLU A 96 -25.17 -18.04 -24.11
CA GLU A 96 -23.74 -17.81 -23.88
C GLU A 96 -23.57 -17.10 -22.54
N GLU A 97 -22.93 -17.78 -21.58
CA GLU A 97 -22.59 -17.22 -20.27
C GLU A 97 -21.85 -15.88 -20.43
N ASP A 98 -22.17 -14.96 -19.53
CA ASP A 98 -21.49 -13.68 -19.45
C ASP A 98 -20.00 -13.96 -19.15
N PRO A 99 -19.03 -13.53 -19.99
CA PRO A 99 -17.61 -13.78 -19.76
C PRO A 99 -17.10 -13.22 -18.41
N ARG A 100 -17.89 -12.34 -17.77
CA ARG A 100 -17.62 -11.74 -16.47
C ARG A 100 -18.03 -12.62 -15.28
N GLU A 101 -18.94 -13.56 -15.49
CA GLU A 101 -19.65 -14.28 -14.42
C GLU A 101 -18.72 -15.06 -13.50
N ALA A 102 -17.74 -15.77 -14.08
CA ALA A 102 -16.74 -16.50 -13.30
C ALA A 102 -15.91 -15.59 -12.37
N LEU A 103 -15.55 -14.39 -12.84
CA LEU A 103 -14.82 -13.41 -12.03
C LEU A 103 -15.71 -12.85 -10.92
N MET A 104 -16.96 -12.52 -11.24
CA MET A 104 -17.95 -12.02 -10.30
C MET A 104 -18.14 -12.99 -9.13
N LEU A 105 -18.39 -14.27 -9.43
CA LEU A 105 -18.60 -15.30 -8.41
C LEU A 105 -17.38 -15.42 -7.48
N ARG A 106 -16.18 -15.40 -8.06
CA ARG A 106 -14.93 -15.47 -7.30
C ARG A 106 -14.73 -14.26 -6.39
N LEU A 107 -15.08 -13.05 -6.84
CA LEU A 107 -15.01 -11.84 -6.01
C LEU A 107 -16.03 -11.86 -4.86
N ILE A 108 -17.24 -12.34 -5.11
CA ILE A 108 -18.28 -12.49 -4.08
C ILE A 108 -17.84 -13.51 -3.03
N GLU A 109 -17.31 -14.64 -3.47
CA GLU A 109 -16.78 -15.67 -2.58
C GLU A 109 -15.60 -15.14 -1.74
N HIS A 110 -14.64 -14.48 -2.38
CA HIS A 110 -13.51 -13.86 -1.68
C HIS A 110 -13.97 -12.86 -0.62
N ARG A 111 -14.90 -11.97 -0.97
CA ARG A 111 -15.47 -10.99 -0.04
C ARG A 111 -16.11 -11.65 1.18
N LYS A 112 -16.81 -12.78 0.99
CA LYS A 112 -17.43 -13.53 2.10
C LYS A 112 -16.37 -14.12 3.03
N PHE A 113 -15.32 -14.73 2.49
CA PHE A 113 -14.24 -15.29 3.30
C PHE A 113 -13.44 -14.20 4.02
N LYS A 114 -13.19 -13.07 3.37
CA LYS A 114 -12.55 -11.90 4.00
C LYS A 114 -13.36 -11.38 5.18
N ALA A 115 -14.66 -11.18 5.01
CA ALA A 115 -15.54 -10.78 6.11
C ALA A 115 -15.58 -11.81 7.26
N ALA A 116 -15.54 -13.11 6.93
CA ALA A 116 -15.47 -14.15 7.95
C ALA A 116 -14.11 -14.14 8.69
N ALA A 117 -13.01 -13.87 8.00
CA ALA A 117 -11.69 -13.74 8.58
C ALA A 117 -11.59 -12.52 9.51
N GLU A 118 -12.13 -11.36 9.10
CA GLU A 118 -12.24 -10.16 9.92
C GLU A 118 -13.01 -10.43 11.22
N LEU A 119 -14.19 -11.09 11.13
CA LEU A 119 -14.98 -11.48 12.31
C LEU A 119 -14.24 -12.46 13.24
N LEU A 120 -13.43 -13.35 12.69
CA LEU A 120 -12.60 -14.26 13.49
C LEU A 120 -11.46 -13.51 14.17
N HIS A 121 -10.83 -12.57 13.47
CA HIS A 121 -9.76 -11.73 13.99
C HIS A 121 -10.28 -10.84 15.14
N GLU A 122 -11.44 -10.21 14.99
CA GLU A 122 -12.10 -9.45 16.08
C GLU A 122 -12.38 -10.32 17.32
N ARG A 123 -12.78 -11.58 17.12
CA ARG A 123 -12.98 -12.51 18.25
C ARG A 123 -11.68 -12.93 18.90
N GLU A 124 -10.62 -13.13 18.12
CA GLU A 124 -9.29 -13.43 18.62
C GLU A 124 -8.75 -12.26 19.44
N THR A 125 -8.87 -11.02 18.95
CA THR A 125 -8.41 -9.83 19.68
C THR A 125 -9.15 -9.69 21.01
N VAL A 126 -10.49 -9.81 21.02
CA VAL A 126 -11.29 -9.80 22.25
C VAL A 126 -10.90 -10.94 23.21
N ARG A 127 -10.63 -12.14 22.69
CA ARG A 127 -10.18 -13.28 23.50
C ARG A 127 -8.77 -13.09 24.05
N SER A 128 -7.87 -12.48 23.27
CA SER A 128 -6.50 -12.16 23.69
C SER A 128 -6.47 -11.10 24.79
N ALA A 129 -7.47 -10.20 24.82
CA ALA A 129 -7.71 -9.24 25.89
C ALA A 129 -8.34 -9.85 27.15
N GLN A 130 -8.77 -11.12 27.12
CA GLN A 130 -9.25 -11.85 28.29
C GLN A 130 -8.11 -12.67 28.89
N TRP A 131 -7.38 -12.08 29.84
CA TRP A 131 -6.45 -12.85 30.67
C TRP A 131 -7.22 -13.77 31.62
N GLY A 132 -7.01 -15.08 31.49
CA GLY A 132 -7.30 -16.02 32.58
C GLY A 132 -6.37 -15.69 33.76
N ARG A 133 -6.95 -15.58 34.96
CA ARG A 133 -6.30 -15.11 36.20
C ARG A 133 -4.92 -15.75 36.42
N PRO A 134 -3.79 -15.02 36.23
CA PRO A 134 -2.49 -15.42 36.75
C PRO A 134 -2.37 -14.90 38.20
N ASP A 135 -1.61 -15.60 39.04
CA ASP A 135 -1.35 -15.23 40.44
C ASP A 135 -0.92 -13.75 40.61
N ASP A 136 -1.36 -13.13 41.72
CA ASP A 136 -1.32 -11.70 42.09
C ASP A 136 0.09 -11.06 42.26
N ARG A 137 1.08 -11.33 41.39
CA ARG A 137 2.45 -10.78 41.57
C ARG A 137 3.05 -10.00 40.41
N ILE A 138 2.34 -9.73 39.32
CA ILE A 138 2.92 -9.00 38.18
C ILE A 138 1.89 -8.02 37.59
N SER A 139 1.58 -6.95 38.33
CA SER A 139 0.72 -5.86 37.86
C SER A 139 1.47 -4.60 37.46
N GLU A 140 2.81 -4.61 37.40
CA GLU A 140 3.63 -3.42 37.09
C GLU A 140 4.23 -3.40 35.67
N ILE A 141 3.78 -4.26 34.75
CA ILE A 141 4.29 -4.32 33.36
C ILE A 141 3.14 -4.21 32.33
N ALA A 142 2.06 -3.51 32.67
CA ALA A 142 1.01 -3.21 31.70
C ALA A 142 1.43 -1.98 30.88
N GLY A 143 2.03 -2.22 29.72
CA GLY A 143 2.20 -1.21 28.67
C GLY A 143 0.85 -0.68 28.16
N GLU A 144 0.91 0.46 27.48
CA GLU A 144 -0.22 1.30 27.07
C GLU A 144 -1.39 0.57 26.38
N GLU A 145 -2.58 1.16 26.55
CA GLU A 145 -3.86 0.70 26.02
C GLU A 145 -3.81 0.41 24.52
N TYR A 146 -4.40 -0.72 24.13
CA TYR A 146 -4.64 -1.09 22.74
C TYR A 146 -5.82 -0.27 22.21
N GLU A 147 -5.54 0.89 21.63
CA GLU A 147 -6.54 1.58 20.79
C GLU A 147 -6.75 0.75 19.52
N PRO A 148 -8.01 0.53 19.07
CA PRO A 148 -8.29 -0.08 17.78
C PRO A 148 -7.91 0.93 16.69
N GLU A 149 -6.63 0.95 16.32
CA GLU A 149 -6.11 1.82 15.27
C GLU A 149 -6.65 1.33 13.93
N LEU A 150 -7.46 2.14 13.26
CA LEU A 150 -7.79 1.95 11.85
C LEU A 150 -6.50 2.14 11.03
N GLU A 151 -5.74 1.06 10.87
CA GLU A 151 -4.56 1.03 10.00
C GLU A 151 -4.98 1.35 8.56
N VAL A 152 -4.25 2.25 7.91
CA VAL A 152 -4.50 2.61 6.51
C VAL A 152 -4.09 1.44 5.61
N ASP A 153 -5.01 1.01 4.77
CA ASP A 153 -4.74 -0.01 3.76
C ASP A 153 -3.67 0.46 2.75
N LEU A 154 -2.84 -0.48 2.30
CA LEU A 154 -1.77 -0.20 1.34
C LEU A 154 -2.33 0.34 0.02
N PHE A 155 -3.47 -0.17 -0.44
CA PHE A 155 -4.09 0.33 -1.67
C PHE A 155 -4.57 1.78 -1.52
N SER A 156 -4.97 2.20 -0.33
CA SER A 156 -5.25 3.61 -0.01
C SER A 156 -3.98 4.46 -0.08
N LEU A 157 -2.85 3.96 0.44
CA LEU A 157 -1.55 4.64 0.32
C LEU A 157 -1.08 4.75 -1.13
N LEU A 158 -1.21 3.67 -1.93
CA LEU A 158 -0.89 3.68 -3.36
C LEU A 158 -1.78 4.66 -4.11
N THR A 159 -3.07 4.72 -3.79
CA THR A 159 -4.00 5.70 -4.36
C THR A 159 -3.56 7.13 -4.08
N ALA A 160 -3.22 7.42 -2.82
CA ALA A 160 -2.74 8.74 -2.43
C ALA A 160 -1.42 9.08 -3.15
N PHE A 161 -0.53 8.11 -3.31
CA PHE A 161 0.71 8.28 -4.07
C PHE A 161 0.47 8.56 -5.55
N GLN A 162 -0.46 7.85 -6.22
CA GLN A 162 -0.84 8.15 -7.61
C GLN A 162 -1.30 9.61 -7.76
N ALA A 163 -2.13 10.10 -6.83
CA ALA A 163 -2.58 11.49 -6.86
C ALA A 163 -1.43 12.50 -6.76
N VAL A 164 -0.42 12.21 -5.93
CA VAL A 164 0.80 13.02 -5.81
C VAL A 164 1.60 13.00 -7.12
N VAL A 165 1.78 11.83 -7.74
CA VAL A 165 2.52 11.67 -9.01
C VAL A 165 1.82 12.42 -10.14
N GLU A 166 0.50 12.28 -10.29
CA GLU A 166 -0.26 12.99 -11.32
C GLU A 166 -0.19 14.51 -11.14
N ARG A 167 -0.25 15.00 -9.91
CA ARG A 167 -0.10 16.43 -9.62
C ARG A 167 1.31 16.93 -9.92
N ALA A 168 2.34 16.12 -9.66
CA ALA A 168 3.72 16.47 -9.97
C ALA A 168 3.97 16.60 -11.48
N LYS A 169 3.31 15.79 -12.32
CA LYS A 169 3.37 15.90 -13.80
C LYS A 169 2.88 17.26 -14.32
N GLN A 170 2.00 17.94 -13.59
CA GLN A 170 1.43 19.23 -13.96
C GLN A 170 2.31 20.43 -13.54
N ARG A 171 3.34 20.21 -12.70
CA ARG A 171 4.27 21.26 -12.29
C ARG A 171 5.31 21.52 -13.38
N PRO A 172 5.69 22.78 -13.65
CA PRO A 172 6.76 23.08 -14.58
C PRO A 172 8.06 22.40 -14.12
N SER A 173 8.68 21.61 -14.99
CA SER A 173 9.92 20.91 -14.67
C SER A 173 11.07 21.92 -14.59
N MET A 174 11.49 22.25 -13.37
CA MET A 174 12.79 22.87 -13.17
C MET A 174 13.83 21.75 -13.28
N VAL A 175 14.67 21.80 -14.30
CA VAL A 175 15.77 20.83 -14.51
C VAL A 175 16.86 21.13 -13.47
N LEU A 176 16.60 20.77 -12.22
CA LEU A 176 17.64 20.68 -11.20
C LEU A 176 18.41 19.36 -11.39
N PRO A 177 19.69 19.31 -11.00
CA PRO A 177 20.44 18.07 -10.98
C PRO A 177 19.67 17.01 -10.19
N ILE A 178 19.60 15.80 -10.74
CA ILE A 178 18.97 14.67 -10.08
C ILE A 178 19.86 14.30 -8.89
N GLU A 179 19.55 14.81 -7.71
CA GLU A 179 20.11 14.28 -6.47
C GLU A 179 19.48 12.90 -6.23
N GLN A 180 20.31 11.86 -6.34
CA GLN A 180 19.93 10.52 -5.92
C GLN A 180 19.96 10.50 -4.40
N ILE A 181 18.81 10.75 -3.78
CA ILE A 181 18.65 10.65 -2.33
C ILE A 181 18.41 9.17 -2.00
N SER A 182 19.24 8.60 -1.11
CA SER A 182 19.03 7.24 -0.63
C SER A 182 17.77 7.16 0.23
N ILE A 183 17.17 5.96 0.32
CA ILE A 183 16.00 5.73 1.17
C ILE A 183 16.34 6.08 2.64
N GLU A 184 17.53 5.69 3.11
CA GLU A 184 18.00 5.98 4.47
C GLU A 184 18.04 7.49 4.76
N THR A 185 18.68 8.27 3.88
CA THR A 185 18.72 9.73 4.01
C THR A 185 17.32 10.33 3.96
N ARG A 186 16.42 9.76 3.15
CA ARG A 186 15.04 10.24 3.07
C ARG A 186 14.25 9.94 4.34
N ILE A 187 14.46 8.79 4.97
CA ILE A 187 13.88 8.45 6.28
C ILE A 187 14.32 9.48 7.33
N GLU A 188 15.61 9.81 7.41
CA GLU A 188 16.13 10.81 8.35
C GLU A 188 15.46 12.18 8.16
N GLN A 189 15.32 12.64 6.91
CA GLN A 189 14.63 13.89 6.59
C GLN A 189 13.16 13.88 7.01
N LEU A 190 12.45 12.78 6.78
CA LEU A 190 11.04 12.65 7.16
C LEU A 190 10.86 12.59 8.68
N VAL A 191 11.74 11.87 9.40
CA VAL A 191 11.74 11.81 10.86
C VAL A 191 12.02 13.18 11.48
N ALA A 192 12.98 13.93 10.93
CA ALA A 192 13.28 15.29 11.38
C ALA A 192 12.06 16.21 11.23
N ARG A 193 11.39 16.18 10.08
CA ARG A 193 10.16 16.96 9.85
C ARG A 193 9.03 16.59 10.80
N LEU A 194 8.79 15.29 10.96
CA LEU A 194 7.77 14.78 11.89
C LEU A 194 8.14 15.01 13.37
N SER A 195 9.37 15.45 13.67
CA SER A 195 9.75 15.86 15.04
C SER A 195 9.36 17.31 15.36
N GLU A 196 9.17 18.15 14.34
CA GLU A 196 8.80 19.56 14.48
C GLU A 196 7.26 19.74 14.52
N THR A 197 6.50 18.76 14.02
CA THR A 197 5.03 18.80 13.91
C THR A 197 4.40 17.54 14.49
N GLU A 198 3.33 17.67 15.29
CA GLU A 198 2.62 16.52 15.90
C GLU A 198 1.97 15.59 14.86
N ALA A 199 1.53 16.14 13.73
CA ALA A 199 0.95 15.39 12.61
C ALA A 199 1.23 16.09 11.28
N CYS A 200 1.37 15.30 10.22
CA CYS A 200 1.62 15.77 8.86
C CYS A 200 0.63 15.13 7.89
N GLY A 201 0.17 15.89 6.89
CA GLY A 201 -0.62 15.34 5.79
C GLY A 201 0.21 14.47 4.86
N PHE A 202 -0.35 13.42 4.29
CA PHE A 202 0.36 12.55 3.34
C PHE A 202 1.00 13.33 2.19
N GLU A 203 0.28 14.27 1.60
CA GLU A 203 0.78 15.05 0.46
C GLU A 203 1.94 15.99 0.86
N GLU A 204 1.98 16.45 2.11
CA GLU A 204 2.99 17.38 2.62
C GLU A 204 4.37 16.70 2.72
N LEU A 205 4.42 15.37 2.92
CA LEU A 205 5.66 14.59 2.90
C LEU A 205 6.40 14.70 1.55
N PHE A 206 5.65 14.96 0.46
CA PHE A 206 6.17 15.06 -0.89
C PHE A 206 6.38 16.51 -1.36
N ALA A 207 6.16 17.51 -0.50
CA ALA A 207 6.23 18.92 -0.87
C ALA A 207 7.56 19.31 -1.56
N ASP A 208 8.67 18.74 -1.08
CA ASP A 208 10.02 19.03 -1.57
C ASP A 208 10.55 18.02 -2.59
N ALA A 209 9.74 17.01 -2.95
CA ALA A 209 10.08 16.06 -3.98
C ALA A 209 9.77 16.68 -5.36
N SER A 210 10.84 17.08 -6.06
CA SER A 210 10.76 17.74 -7.37
C SER A 210 10.86 16.77 -8.55
N SER A 211 11.30 15.53 -8.32
CA SER A 211 11.49 14.50 -9.35
C SER A 211 10.69 13.23 -9.05
N ARG A 212 10.38 12.45 -10.09
CA ARG A 212 9.71 11.15 -9.95
C ARG A 212 10.51 10.19 -9.05
N ALA A 213 11.84 10.19 -9.19
CA ALA A 213 12.72 9.39 -8.34
C ALA A 213 12.63 9.82 -6.86
N ALA A 214 12.57 11.13 -6.58
CA ALA A 214 12.40 11.64 -5.22
C ALA A 214 11.02 11.30 -4.63
N LEU A 215 9.96 11.29 -5.45
CA LEU A 215 8.63 10.84 -5.05
C LEU A 215 8.65 9.37 -4.65
N ILE A 216 9.23 8.51 -5.50
CA ILE A 216 9.37 7.07 -5.24
C ILE A 216 10.19 6.84 -3.96
N ALA A 217 11.36 7.48 -3.82
CA ALA A 217 12.20 7.37 -2.63
C ALA A 217 11.47 7.81 -1.35
N THR A 218 10.65 8.87 -1.42
CA THR A 218 9.83 9.33 -0.29
C THR A 218 8.75 8.32 0.08
N PHE A 219 8.10 7.71 -0.91
CA PHE A 219 7.08 6.70 -0.67
C PHE A 219 7.67 5.41 -0.09
N LEU A 220 8.78 4.94 -0.64
CA LEU A 220 9.51 3.78 -0.11
C LEU A 220 10.02 4.05 1.32
N ALA A 221 10.55 5.24 1.60
CA ALA A 221 10.92 5.66 2.94
C ALA A 221 9.72 5.64 3.91
N LEU A 222 8.55 6.10 3.48
CA LEU A 222 7.33 6.03 4.29
C LEU A 222 6.92 4.57 4.58
N LEU A 223 6.91 3.70 3.58
CA LEU A 223 6.62 2.27 3.76
C LEU A 223 7.61 1.61 4.73
N GLU A 224 8.89 1.96 4.61
CA GLU A 224 9.94 1.47 5.51
C GLU A 224 9.72 1.98 6.94
N MET A 225 9.37 3.26 7.11
CA MET A 225 9.06 3.83 8.43
C MET A 225 7.83 3.18 9.07
N ILE A 226 6.81 2.80 8.28
CA ILE A 226 5.66 2.01 8.76
C ILE A 226 6.12 0.62 9.19
N ARG A 227 6.91 -0.07 8.35
CA ARG A 227 7.46 -1.40 8.63
C ARG A 227 8.30 -1.41 9.91
N LEU A 228 9.13 -0.38 10.11
CA LEU A 228 9.96 -0.17 11.29
C LEU A 228 9.17 0.38 12.50
N LYS A 229 7.86 0.60 12.37
CA LYS A 229 6.99 1.17 13.40
C LYS A 229 7.46 2.54 13.92
N LEU A 230 8.11 3.35 13.08
CA LEU A 230 8.53 4.72 13.42
C LEU A 230 7.38 5.73 13.33
N VAL A 231 6.39 5.43 12.48
CA VAL A 231 5.22 6.26 12.27
C VAL A 231 3.95 5.45 12.37
N ARG A 232 2.87 6.14 12.69
CA ARG A 232 1.49 5.66 12.57
C ARG A 232 0.82 6.43 11.44
N VAL A 233 0.08 5.71 10.61
CA VAL A 233 -0.70 6.31 9.53
C VAL A 233 -2.16 6.07 9.86
N PHE A 234 -2.96 7.13 9.79
CA PHE A 234 -4.38 7.10 10.09
C PHE A 234 -5.18 7.69 8.93
N GLN A 235 -6.35 7.10 8.69
CA GLN A 235 -7.34 7.58 7.72
C GLN A 235 -8.72 7.52 8.39
N ASP A 236 -9.36 8.69 8.53
CA ASP A 236 -10.62 8.86 9.29
C ASP A 236 -11.81 8.12 8.65
N GLY A 237 -11.76 7.86 7.34
CA GLY A 237 -12.73 7.05 6.62
C GLY A 237 -12.21 6.64 5.25
N SER A 238 -12.82 5.61 4.63
CA SER A 238 -12.40 5.10 3.32
C SER A 238 -12.19 6.23 2.31
N PHE A 239 -11.00 6.29 1.72
CA PHE A 239 -10.60 7.31 0.74
C PHE A 239 -10.55 8.75 1.28
N GLY A 240 -10.59 8.94 2.60
CA GLY A 240 -10.42 10.22 3.28
C GLY A 240 -8.95 10.69 3.38
N PRO A 241 -8.71 11.88 3.96
CA PRO A 241 -7.36 12.43 4.10
C PRO A 241 -6.50 11.54 5.00
N ILE A 242 -5.30 11.22 4.51
CA ILE A 242 -4.33 10.39 5.23
C ILE A 242 -3.42 11.29 6.07
N ARG A 243 -3.32 10.98 7.36
CA ARG A 243 -2.48 11.68 8.33
C ARG A 243 -1.39 10.76 8.87
N ILE A 244 -0.19 11.30 8.99
CA ILE A 244 0.98 10.61 9.52
C ILE A 244 1.36 11.22 10.86
N TYR A 245 1.49 10.36 11.86
CA TYR A 245 1.87 10.67 13.21
C TYR A 245 3.20 10.01 13.53
N LYS A 246 4.02 10.68 14.32
CA LYS A 246 5.20 10.03 14.92
C LYS A 246 4.71 9.05 15.97
N ARG A 247 5.11 7.78 15.85
CA ARG A 247 4.93 6.82 16.93
C ARG A 247 6.02 7.19 17.94
N ALA A 248 5.67 7.86 19.04
CA ALA A 248 6.68 8.26 20.02
C ALA A 248 7.55 7.03 20.39
N ARG A 249 8.88 7.21 20.40
CA ARG A 249 9.78 6.17 20.89
C ARG A 249 9.51 6.04 22.40
N PRO A 250 9.22 4.84 22.94
CA PRO A 250 9.14 4.69 24.39
C PRO A 250 10.46 5.14 25.00
N VAL A 251 10.38 5.83 26.14
CA VAL A 251 11.54 6.32 26.93
C VAL A 251 12.50 5.15 27.29
N ASP A 252 12.00 3.91 27.23
CA ASP A 252 12.73 2.66 27.52
C ASP A 252 13.44 2.01 26.31
N ALA A 253 13.50 2.66 25.15
CA ALA A 253 14.34 2.14 24.08
C ALA A 253 15.81 2.21 24.52
N PRO A 254 16.55 1.08 24.57
CA PRO A 254 17.89 1.05 25.14
C PRO A 254 18.78 2.08 24.43
N THR A 255 19.40 2.94 25.23
CA THR A 255 20.45 3.85 24.76
C THR A 255 21.57 3.02 24.14
N PRO A 256 21.99 3.29 22.89
CA PRO A 256 23.17 2.64 22.35
C PRO A 256 24.35 2.99 23.25
N ILE A 257 25.09 1.97 23.68
CA ILE A 257 26.18 2.09 24.65
C ILE A 257 27.18 3.14 24.15
N GLY A 258 27.24 4.30 24.83
CA GLY A 258 28.27 5.32 24.57
C GLY A 258 27.89 6.80 24.69
N ASP A 259 26.65 7.19 24.99
CA ASP A 259 26.29 8.61 25.00
C ASP A 259 26.69 9.31 26.33
N PRO A 260 27.58 10.33 26.33
CA PRO A 260 28.19 10.86 27.55
C PRO A 260 27.44 12.03 28.20
N LEU A 261 26.17 12.28 27.85
CA LEU A 261 25.35 13.34 28.46
C LEU A 261 24.14 12.76 29.19
N ALA A 262 24.42 12.27 30.41
CA ALA A 262 23.51 12.30 31.54
C ALA A 262 23.90 13.47 32.46
#